data_AF-A0A504BPW0-F1
#
_entry.id   AF-A0A504BPW0-F1
#
_cell.length_a   1.000
_cell.length_b   1.000
_cell.length_c   1.000
_cell.angle_alpha   90.00
_cell.angle_beta   90.00
_cell.angle_gamma   90.00
#
_symmetry.space_group_name_H-M   'P 1'
#
loop_
_entity.id
_entity.type
_entity.pdbx_description
1 polymer ?
#
loop_
_entity_poly.entity_id
_entity_poly.type
_entity_poly.pdbx_seq_one_letter_code
_entity_poly.pdbx_strand_id
1 'polypeptide(L)'
;MTTMRAKVRITGIKKYPNDEDPTQEALTFNFPAKDGAYPADGSDEDQQFARFSPAGALSLTIANPALLGKFAVGDTFYLVFQPVG
;
A
#
# COMPACT_ATOMS: atom_id res chain seq x y z
N MET A 1 -13.35 15.75 5.73
CA MET A 1 -13.92 14.95 4.62
C MET A 1 -12.75 14.34 3.85
N THR A 2 -12.81 13.06 3.46
CA THR A 2 -11.75 12.42 2.67
C THR A 2 -11.71 13.04 1.26
N THR A 3 -10.55 13.53 0.83
CA THR A 3 -10.37 14.09 -0.52
C THR A 3 -10.08 13.00 -1.54
N MET A 4 -9.31 11.98 -1.15
CA MET A 4 -8.95 10.87 -2.03
C MET A 4 -8.68 9.60 -1.21
N ARG A 5 -8.94 8.44 -1.81
CA ARG A 5 -8.42 7.15 -1.35
C ARG A 5 -7.62 6.48 -2.45
N ALA A 6 -6.52 5.85 -2.07
CA ALA A 6 -5.72 5.04 -2.97
C ALA A 6 -5.52 3.64 -2.40
N LYS A 7 -5.78 2.61 -3.21
CA LYS A 7 -5.47 1.23 -2.86
C LYS A 7 -3.99 0.99 -3.10
N VAL A 8 -3.30 0.37 -2.14
CA VAL A 8 -1.89 0.03 -2.24
C VAL A 8 -1.65 -1.37 -1.72
N ARG A 9 -0.66 -2.06 -2.27
CA ARG A 9 -0.25 -3.40 -1.83
C ARG A 9 1.22 -3.41 -1.48
N ILE A 10 1.57 -4.06 -0.37
CA ILE A 10 2.96 -4.21 0.04
C ILE A 10 3.65 -5.20 -0.90
N THR A 11 4.74 -4.75 -1.53
CA THR A 11 5.57 -5.56 -2.42
C THR A 11 6.93 -5.92 -1.82
N GLY A 12 7.33 -5.23 -0.74
CA GLY A 12 8.58 -5.52 -0.06
C GLY A 12 8.61 -4.99 1.36
N ILE A 13 9.30 -5.72 2.23
CA ILE A 13 9.59 -5.33 3.61
C ILE A 13 11.08 -5.56 3.84
N LYS A 14 11.82 -4.51 4.20
CA LYS A 14 13.23 -4.62 4.63
C LYS A 14 13.33 -4.31 6.12
N LYS A 15 13.94 -5.21 6.88
CA LYS A 15 14.13 -5.09 8.33
C LYS A 15 15.53 -4.57 8.64
N TYR A 16 15.63 -3.70 9.64
CA TYR A 16 16.90 -3.14 10.11
C TYR A 16 16.96 -3.06 11.64
N PRO A 17 18.05 -3.50 12.30
CA PRO A 17 19.09 -4.38 11.75
C PRO A 17 18.50 -5.71 11.28
N ASN A 18 19.21 -6.42 10.40
CA ASN A 18 18.72 -7.68 9.82
C ASN A 18 19.22 -8.92 10.59
N ASP A 19 20.26 -8.75 11.41
CA ASP A 19 20.95 -9.83 12.14
C ASP A 19 20.52 -9.95 13.61
N GLU A 20 19.68 -9.02 14.08
CA GLU A 20 19.15 -8.94 15.45
C GLU A 20 17.65 -8.59 15.41
N ASP A 21 17.04 -8.38 16.58
CA ASP A 21 15.67 -7.87 16.65
C ASP A 21 15.56 -6.53 15.91
N PRO A 22 14.68 -6.43 14.89
CA PRO A 22 14.60 -5.23 14.07
C PRO A 22 14.09 -4.07 14.92
N THR A 23 14.69 -2.91 14.71
CA THR A 23 14.23 -1.63 15.29
C THR A 23 13.44 -0.81 14.27
N GLN A 24 13.54 -1.18 12.99
CA GLN A 24 12.92 -0.48 11.87
C GLN A 24 12.49 -1.45 10.76
N GLU A 25 11.40 -1.10 10.08
CA GLU A 25 10.92 -1.77 8.87
C GLU A 25 10.68 -0.75 7.76
N ALA A 26 11.32 -0.95 6.60
CA ALA A 26 11.05 -0.18 5.39
C ALA A 26 10.08 -0.97 4.49
N LEU A 27 8.86 -0.45 4.35
CA LEU A 27 7.80 -0.99 3.51
C LEU A 27 7.85 -0.34 2.12
N THR A 28 7.78 -1.17 1.07
CA THR A 28 7.60 -0.74 -0.32
C THR A 28 6.20 -1.14 -0.78
N PHE A 29 5.51 -0.22 -1.43
CA PHE A 29 4.16 -0.42 -1.94
C PHE A 29 4.09 -0.24 -3.45
N ASN A 30 3.17 -0.96 -4.09
CA ASN A 30 2.69 -0.64 -5.43
C ASN A 30 1.19 -0.31 -5.40
N PHE A 31 0.73 0.34 -6.45
CA PHE A 31 -0.70 0.50 -6.71
C PHE A 31 -1.13 -0.75 -7.48
N PRO A 32 -1.98 -1.61 -6.89
CA PRO A 32 -2.37 -2.86 -7.53
C PRO A 32 -3.18 -2.55 -8.80
N ALA A 33 -2.78 -3.19 -9.89
CA ALA A 33 -3.62 -3.38 -11.06
C ALA A 33 -4.21 -4.78 -10.98
N LYS A 34 -5.41 -4.97 -11.56
CA LYS A 34 -6.02 -6.29 -11.68
C LYS A 34 -5.12 -7.21 -12.50
N ASP A 35 -5.03 -8.48 -12.11
CA ASP A 35 -4.48 -9.53 -12.96
C ASP A 35 -5.57 -10.05 -13.94
N GLY A 36 -5.27 -10.01 -15.24
CA GLY A 36 -6.19 -10.42 -16.31
C GLY A 36 -7.20 -9.36 -16.79
N ALA A 37 -8.14 -9.79 -17.62
CA ALA A 37 -9.07 -8.90 -18.31
C ALA A 37 -10.12 -8.30 -17.36
N TYR A 38 -10.43 -7.04 -17.61
CA TYR A 38 -11.47 -6.29 -16.95
C TYR A 38 -12.87 -6.70 -17.44
N PRO A 39 -13.87 -6.93 -16.56
CA PRO A 39 -15.21 -7.21 -17.02
C PRO A 39 -15.78 -6.00 -17.77
N ALA A 40 -16.49 -6.28 -18.87
CA ALA A 40 -16.96 -5.26 -19.80
C ALA A 40 -18.00 -4.29 -19.21
N ASP A 41 -18.60 -4.66 -18.06
CA ASP A 41 -19.60 -3.89 -17.33
C ASP A 41 -18.98 -2.85 -16.36
N GLY A 42 -17.66 -2.85 -16.17
CA GLY A 42 -16.98 -1.91 -15.27
C GLY A 42 -17.26 -2.09 -13.78
N SER A 43 -17.87 -3.21 -13.37
CA SER A 43 -18.29 -3.46 -11.97
C SER A 43 -17.13 -3.79 -11.02
N ASP A 44 -15.94 -4.02 -11.56
CA ASP A 44 -14.77 -4.45 -10.81
C ASP A 44 -14.11 -3.26 -10.09
N GLU A 45 -13.99 -3.38 -8.76
CA GLU A 45 -13.37 -2.38 -7.90
C GLU A 45 -11.94 -2.05 -8.36
N ASP A 46 -11.15 -3.06 -8.73
CA ASP A 46 -9.78 -2.86 -9.23
C ASP A 46 -9.75 -2.26 -10.64
N GLN A 47 -10.85 -2.33 -11.40
CA GLN A 47 -10.99 -1.67 -12.70
C GLN A 47 -11.29 -0.18 -12.59
N GLN A 48 -12.20 0.19 -11.68
CA GLN A 48 -12.46 1.59 -11.38
C GLN A 48 -11.21 2.24 -10.81
N PHE A 49 -10.46 1.51 -9.98
CA PHE A 49 -9.17 1.96 -9.51
C PHE A 49 -8.14 2.01 -10.64
N ALA A 50 -7.90 1.00 -11.46
CA ALA A 50 -6.86 1.12 -12.50
C ALA A 50 -7.11 2.22 -13.55
N ARG A 51 -8.37 2.58 -13.85
CA ARG A 51 -8.69 3.67 -14.79
C ARG A 51 -8.59 5.08 -14.17
N PHE A 52 -8.83 5.24 -12.87
CA PHE A 52 -8.89 6.55 -12.20
C PHE A 52 -7.97 6.67 -10.98
N SER A 53 -7.13 5.67 -10.70
CA SER A 53 -6.21 5.70 -9.56
C SER A 53 -4.94 6.46 -9.87
N PRO A 54 -4.38 7.12 -8.86
CA PRO A 54 -3.03 7.63 -8.95
C PRO A 54 -2.05 6.49 -9.23
N ALA A 55 -1.12 6.73 -10.16
CA ALA A 55 0.05 5.88 -10.36
C ALA A 55 1.24 6.50 -9.62
N GLY A 56 2.10 5.67 -9.03
CA GLY A 56 3.28 6.14 -8.33
C GLY A 56 4.05 5.04 -7.61
N ALA A 57 5.02 5.47 -6.81
CA ALA A 57 5.74 4.62 -5.87
C ALA A 57 5.61 5.19 -4.46
N LEU A 58 5.42 4.33 -3.47
CA LEU A 58 5.36 4.72 -2.06
C LEU A 58 6.33 3.85 -1.26
N SER A 59 7.08 4.50 -0.38
CA SER A 59 7.94 3.86 0.61
C SER A 59 7.63 4.46 1.98
N LEU A 60 7.58 3.63 3.02
CA LEU A 60 7.37 4.06 4.41
C LEU A 60 8.36 3.35 5.33
N THR A 61 9.03 4.11 6.20
CA THR A 61 9.85 3.55 7.28
C THR A 61 9.06 3.57 8.58
N ILE A 62 8.86 2.41 9.17
CA ILE A 62 8.23 2.21 10.46
C ILE A 62 9.33 2.08 11.50
N ALA A 63 9.36 3.01 12.44
CA ALA A 63 10.23 2.98 13.62
C ALA A 63 9.44 2.86 14.94
N ASN A 64 8.11 2.73 14.86
CA ASN A 64 7.27 2.51 16.04
C ASN A 64 7.36 1.02 16.45
N PRO A 65 7.91 0.68 17.64
CA PRO A 65 8.10 -0.71 18.05
C PRO A 65 6.81 -1.54 18.08
N ALA A 66 5.66 -0.91 18.39
CA ALA A 66 4.37 -1.60 18.44
C ALA A 66 3.86 -2.08 17.06
N LEU A 67 4.41 -1.50 15.98
CA LEU A 67 4.02 -1.78 14.60
C LEU A 67 5.01 -2.69 13.85
N LEU A 68 6.17 -2.99 14.44
CA LEU A 68 7.16 -3.88 13.84
C LEU A 68 6.60 -5.30 13.73
N GLY A 69 6.80 -5.93 12.57
CA GLY A 69 6.33 -7.29 12.29
C GLY A 69 4.81 -7.41 12.13
N LYS A 70 4.07 -6.30 12.05
CA LYS A 70 2.61 -6.30 11.88
C LYS A 70 2.14 -6.34 10.43
N PHE A 71 3.05 -6.20 9.47
CA PHE A 71 2.75 -6.14 8.05
C PHE A 71 3.37 -7.33 7.32
N ALA A 72 2.71 -7.78 6.26
CA ALA A 72 3.19 -8.86 5.40
C ALA A 72 3.23 -8.41 3.92
N VAL A 73 4.18 -8.99 3.16
CA VAL A 73 4.18 -8.85 1.70
C VAL A 73 2.89 -9.44 1.15
N GLY A 74 2.23 -8.69 0.29
CA GLY A 74 0.94 -9.05 -0.29
C GLY A 74 -0.27 -8.41 0.39
N ASP A 75 -0.11 -7.85 1.60
CA ASP A 75 -1.18 -7.12 2.28
C ASP A 75 -1.61 -5.91 1.45
N THR A 76 -2.92 -5.66 1.42
CA THR A 76 -3.54 -4.57 0.66
C THR A 76 -4.24 -3.61 1.61
N PHE A 77 -3.97 -2.32 1.44
CA PHE A 77 -4.46 -1.24 2.29
C PHE A 77 -5.06 -0.11 1.47
N TYR A 78 -5.84 0.74 2.14
CA TYR A 78 -6.24 2.04 1.62
C TYR A 78 -5.44 3.15 2.29
N LEU A 79 -4.82 4.00 1.48
CA LEU A 79 -4.31 5.30 1.90
C LEU A 79 -5.44 6.31 1.78
N VAL A 80 -5.66 7.07 2.86
CA VAL A 80 -6.72 8.07 2.93
C VAL A 80 -6.07 9.45 3.01
N PHE A 81 -6.35 10.29 2.03
CA PHE A 81 -5.91 11.68 1.99
C PHE A 81 -6.98 12.53 2.65
N GLN A 82 -6.63 13.09 3.80
CA GLN A 82 -7.46 14.02 4.54
C GLN A 82 -6.70 15.34 4.65
N PRO A 83 -7.26 16.46 4.15
CA PRO A 83 -6.67 17.77 4.35
C PRO A 83 -6.49 18.03 5.83
N VAL A 84 -5.30 18.49 6.18
CA VAL A 84 -5.02 19.11 7.47
C VAL A 84 -5.00 20.61 7.19
N GLY A 85 -5.69 21.37 8.03
CA GLY A 85 -6.05 22.78 7.81
C GLY A 85 -4.93 23.68 7.34
#